data_AF-A0A845RHY5-F1
#
_entry.id   AF-A0A845RHY5-F1
#
_cell.length_a   1.000
_cell.length_b   1.000
_cell.length_c   1.000
_cell.angle_alpha   90.00
_cell.angle_beta   90.00
_cell.angle_gamma   90.00
#
_symmetry.space_group_name_H-M   'P 1'
#
loop_
_entity.id
_entity.type
_entity.pdbx_description
1 polymer ?
#
loop_
_entity_poly.entity_id
_entity_poly.type
_entity_poly.pdbx_seq_one_letter_code
_entity_poly.pdbx_strand_id
1 'polypeptide(L)'
;MTNETRYIVTDVVSIPVIRIASKCEAYKMVTKPGWGLVEWFSAADGYKNPVYRDRSDKTQIMYCDEDCSAVLYPKYGSEFCIFPYEEINMQDAPKQAETEAIICSDSCGYSFWTKGEIKIFVSYDENGLIDSYRLGYGNDTPEEWETEIWFFQVCGG
;
A
#
# COMPACT_ATOMS: atom_id res chain seq x y z
N MET A 1 0.67 -19.69 6.30
CA MET A 1 -0.54 -19.02 5.79
C MET A 1 -0.36 -18.84 4.31
N THR A 2 -1.39 -19.09 3.52
CA THR A 2 -1.41 -18.76 2.08
C THR A 2 -1.84 -17.31 1.91
N ASN A 3 -1.57 -16.73 0.73
CA ASN A 3 -2.19 -15.46 0.38
C ASN A 3 -3.72 -15.63 0.37
N GLU A 4 -4.43 -14.60 0.78
CA GLU A 4 -5.89 -14.60 0.87
C GLU A 4 -6.41 -13.36 0.14
N THR A 5 -7.37 -13.54 -0.76
CA THR A 5 -8.04 -12.42 -1.44
C THR A 5 -9.45 -12.29 -0.89
N ARG A 6 -9.79 -11.10 -0.43
CA ARG A 6 -11.15 -10.68 -0.12
C ARG A 6 -11.58 -9.59 -1.09
N TYR A 7 -12.85 -9.25 -1.08
CA TYR A 7 -13.41 -8.18 -1.91
C TYR A 7 -14.23 -7.24 -1.06
N ILE A 8 -14.03 -5.94 -1.27
CA ILE A 8 -15.02 -4.93 -0.92
C ILE A 8 -15.96 -4.86 -2.11
N VAL A 9 -17.24 -5.16 -1.90
CA VAL A 9 -18.23 -5.26 -2.98
C VAL A 9 -19.26 -4.16 -2.80
N THR A 10 -19.47 -3.39 -3.85
CA THR A 10 -20.56 -2.42 -4.00
C THR A 10 -21.50 -2.89 -5.11
N ASP A 11 -22.61 -2.18 -5.31
CA ASP A 11 -23.52 -2.46 -6.43
C ASP A 11 -22.89 -2.16 -7.81
N VAL A 12 -21.76 -1.45 -7.84
CA VAL A 12 -21.11 -0.95 -9.08
C VAL A 12 -19.73 -1.57 -9.31
N VAL A 13 -18.97 -1.85 -8.24
CA VAL A 13 -17.59 -2.33 -8.35
C VAL A 13 -17.24 -3.30 -7.23
N SER A 14 -16.39 -4.28 -7.54
CA SER A 14 -15.74 -5.14 -6.54
C SER A 14 -14.25 -4.87 -6.54
N ILE A 15 -13.68 -4.56 -5.39
CA ILE A 15 -12.27 -4.19 -5.28
C ILE A 15 -11.53 -5.24 -4.44
N PRO A 16 -10.51 -5.90 -5.00
CA PRO A 16 -9.73 -6.90 -4.28
C PRO A 16 -8.92 -6.26 -3.15
N VAL A 17 -8.91 -6.99 -2.03
CA VAL A 17 -8.07 -6.74 -0.86
C VAL A 17 -7.27 -8.01 -0.59
N ILE A 18 -5.98 -7.98 -0.90
CA ILE A 18 -5.09 -9.13 -0.92
C ILE A 18 -4.21 -9.13 0.32
N ARG A 19 -4.37 -10.14 1.18
CA ARG A 19 -3.44 -10.43 2.27
C ARG A 19 -2.26 -11.21 1.71
N ILE A 20 -1.09 -10.58 1.70
CA ILE A 20 0.19 -11.23 1.42
C ILE A 20 0.63 -11.97 2.68
N ALA A 21 0.96 -13.26 2.56
CA ALA A 21 1.35 -14.07 3.71
C ALA A 21 2.78 -13.80 4.16
N SER A 22 3.67 -13.49 3.22
CA SER A 22 5.09 -13.28 3.49
C SER A 22 5.40 -11.81 3.67
N LYS A 23 5.91 -11.46 4.86
CA LYS A 23 6.48 -10.14 5.14
C LYS A 23 7.56 -9.76 4.13
N CYS A 24 8.36 -10.74 3.71
CA CYS A 24 9.47 -10.52 2.79
C CYS A 24 9.01 -10.16 1.39
N GLU A 25 7.94 -10.78 0.93
CA GLU A 25 7.37 -10.47 -0.39
C GLU A 25 6.70 -9.09 -0.36
N ALA A 26 5.83 -8.84 0.63
CA ALA A 26 5.17 -7.54 0.78
C ALA A 26 6.17 -6.38 0.89
N TYR A 27 7.22 -6.55 1.69
CA TYR A 27 8.26 -5.52 1.83
C TYR A 27 9.03 -5.29 0.52
N LYS A 28 9.31 -6.34 -0.26
CA LYS A 28 9.98 -6.17 -1.56
C LYS A 28 9.10 -5.43 -2.56
N MET A 29 7.81 -5.74 -2.61
CA MET A 29 6.85 -5.07 -3.52
C MET A 29 6.87 -3.54 -3.34
N VAL A 30 6.96 -3.06 -2.10
CA VAL A 30 6.91 -1.62 -1.80
C VAL A 30 8.28 -0.93 -1.78
N THR A 31 9.37 -1.65 -1.54
CA THR A 31 10.70 -1.02 -1.31
C THR A 31 11.74 -1.33 -2.39
N LYS A 32 11.47 -2.28 -3.29
CA LYS A 32 12.46 -2.73 -4.27
C LYS A 32 12.03 -2.42 -5.71
N PRO A 33 12.90 -1.73 -6.47
CA PRO A 33 12.74 -1.57 -7.91
C PRO A 33 12.60 -2.89 -8.65
N GLY A 34 11.74 -2.90 -9.67
CA GLY A 34 11.35 -4.07 -10.46
C GLY A 34 10.27 -4.96 -9.84
N TRP A 35 9.64 -4.53 -8.74
CA TRP A 35 8.59 -5.28 -8.03
C TRP A 35 7.23 -4.58 -7.99
N GLY A 36 7.08 -3.45 -8.68
CA GLY A 36 5.80 -2.78 -8.91
C GLY A 36 5.75 -1.35 -8.40
N LEU A 37 5.97 -1.11 -7.10
CA LEU A 37 5.64 0.19 -6.50
C LEU A 37 6.65 1.31 -6.84
N VAL A 38 7.94 0.98 -6.78
CA VAL A 38 9.01 1.97 -6.89
C VAL A 38 9.94 1.61 -8.03
N GLU A 39 10.47 2.60 -8.74
CA GLU A 39 11.45 2.39 -9.81
C GLU A 39 12.55 3.46 -9.77
N TRP A 40 13.71 3.16 -10.38
CA TRP A 40 14.77 4.16 -10.56
C TRP A 40 14.56 4.95 -11.85
N PHE A 41 14.79 6.25 -11.81
CA PHE A 41 14.79 7.13 -12.99
C PHE A 41 16.10 7.93 -13.04
N SER A 42 16.51 8.37 -14.22
CA SER A 42 17.75 9.13 -14.44
C SER A 42 17.50 10.44 -15.16
N ALA A 43 18.30 11.46 -14.88
CA ALA A 43 18.26 12.72 -15.63
C ALA A 43 18.63 12.55 -17.12
N ALA A 44 19.30 11.45 -17.48
CA ALA A 44 19.79 11.20 -18.84
C ALA A 44 18.67 11.19 -19.90
N ASP A 45 17.47 10.74 -19.54
CA ASP A 45 16.29 10.79 -20.42
C ASP A 45 15.23 11.81 -19.97
N GLY A 46 15.57 12.63 -18.96
CA GLY A 46 14.67 13.57 -18.33
C GLY A 46 13.66 12.92 -17.39
N TYR A 47 14.04 11.83 -16.71
CA TYR A 47 13.21 11.06 -15.77
C TYR A 47 11.95 10.47 -16.41
N LYS A 48 12.06 10.02 -17.67
CA LYS A 48 10.89 9.55 -18.42
C LYS A 48 10.64 8.06 -18.28
N ASN A 49 11.70 7.26 -18.22
CA ASN A 49 11.59 5.81 -18.18
C ASN A 49 12.35 5.21 -16.99
N PRO A 50 11.85 4.10 -16.42
CA PRO A 50 12.59 3.31 -15.45
C PRO A 50 13.96 2.86 -15.99
N VAL A 51 14.97 2.87 -15.12
CA VAL A 51 16.34 2.42 -15.41
C VAL A 51 16.82 1.42 -14.36
N TYR A 52 17.87 0.68 -14.67
CA TYR A 52 18.58 -0.09 -13.64
C TYR A 52 19.45 0.82 -12.77
N ARG A 53 19.62 0.43 -11.50
CA ARG A 53 20.49 1.17 -10.58
C ARG A 53 21.93 1.15 -11.06
N ASP A 54 22.43 2.31 -11.48
CA ASP A 54 23.84 2.57 -11.73
C ASP A 54 24.41 3.40 -10.57
N ARG A 55 25.38 2.85 -9.84
CA ARG A 55 25.99 3.55 -8.71
C ARG A 55 26.94 4.67 -9.13
N SER A 56 27.36 4.69 -10.39
CA SER A 56 28.19 5.75 -10.97
C SER A 56 27.37 6.98 -11.35
N ASP A 57 26.11 6.80 -11.76
CA ASP A 57 25.16 7.88 -12.03
C ASP A 57 24.59 8.45 -10.73
N LYS A 58 24.98 9.70 -10.40
CA LYS A 58 24.51 10.42 -9.21
C LYS A 58 23.19 11.16 -9.41
N THR A 59 22.65 11.13 -10.62
CA THR A 59 21.35 11.74 -10.95
C THR A 59 20.19 10.77 -10.76
N GLN A 60 20.46 9.50 -10.47
CA GLN A 60 19.41 8.51 -10.30
C GLN A 60 18.64 8.67 -8.99
N ILE A 61 17.33 8.86 -9.12
CA ILE A 61 16.36 9.00 -8.03
C ILE A 61 15.32 7.88 -8.09
N MET A 62 14.74 7.53 -6.94
CA MET A 62 13.71 6.51 -6.84
C MET A 62 12.34 7.18 -6.76
N TYR A 63 11.40 6.74 -7.58
CA TYR A 63 10.05 7.31 -7.67
C TYR A 63 8.99 6.23 -7.44
N CYS A 64 7.87 6.63 -6.86
CA CYS A 64 6.66 5.82 -6.86
C CYS A 64 5.92 5.98 -8.20
N ASP A 65 5.38 4.88 -8.70
CA ASP A 65 4.52 4.88 -9.88
C ASP A 65 3.24 5.73 -9.67
N GLU A 66 2.68 6.24 -10.76
CA GLU A 66 1.57 7.21 -10.82
C GLU A 66 0.31 6.79 -10.06
N ASP A 67 -0.05 5.50 -10.15
CA ASP A 67 -1.29 4.99 -9.57
C ASP A 67 -1.05 4.18 -8.28
N CYS A 68 0.15 4.26 -7.72
CA CYS A 68 0.57 3.43 -6.60
C CYS A 68 0.82 4.24 -5.34
N SER A 69 0.51 3.66 -4.18
CA SER A 69 0.91 4.22 -2.89
C SER A 69 1.21 3.12 -1.89
N ALA A 70 2.03 3.41 -0.88
CA ALA A 70 2.23 2.47 0.22
C ALA A 70 2.48 3.17 1.54
N VAL A 71 2.14 2.49 2.62
CA VAL A 71 2.45 2.89 3.99
C VAL A 71 3.12 1.73 4.71
N LEU A 72 4.30 1.99 5.27
CA LEU A 72 5.01 1.05 6.14
C LEU A 72 4.84 1.52 7.58
N TYR A 73 4.24 0.66 8.40
CA TYR A 73 4.04 0.91 9.83
C TYR A 73 5.16 0.23 10.62
N PRO A 74 6.16 0.96 11.14
CA PRO A 74 7.17 0.37 11.99
C PRO A 74 6.62 0.05 13.39
N LYS A 75 7.32 -0.81 14.12
CA LYS A 75 7.03 -1.11 15.53
C LYS A 75 7.17 0.12 16.43
N TYR A 76 8.08 1.02 16.08
CA TYR A 76 8.39 2.24 16.80
C TYR A 76 8.64 3.36 15.80
N GLY A 77 8.19 4.58 16.13
CA GLY A 77 8.30 5.75 15.26
C GLY A 77 7.04 5.99 14.43
N SER A 78 7.11 7.01 13.58
CA SER A 78 6.03 7.35 12.66
C SER A 78 5.99 6.40 11.47
N GLU A 79 4.83 6.28 10.84
CA GLU A 79 4.67 5.61 9.56
C GLU A 79 5.55 6.24 8.47
N PHE A 80 5.95 5.42 7.50
CA PHE A 80 6.67 5.85 6.32
C PHE A 80 5.75 5.72 5.11
N CYS A 81 5.33 6.87 4.58
CA CYS A 81 4.42 6.95 3.44
C CYS A 81 5.19 7.08 2.13
N ILE A 82 4.70 6.41 1.10
CA ILE A 82 5.17 6.46 -0.27
C ILE A 82 3.97 6.88 -1.11
N PHE A 83 4.07 8.05 -1.73
CA PHE A 83 3.00 8.64 -2.53
C PHE A 83 3.36 8.70 -4.02
N PRO A 84 2.35 8.69 -4.91
CA PRO A 84 2.55 8.85 -6.34
C PRO A 84 3.44 10.04 -6.69
N TYR A 85 4.35 9.83 -7.66
CA TYR A 85 5.22 10.87 -8.21
C TYR A 85 6.12 11.59 -7.20
N GLU A 86 6.28 11.06 -5.99
CA GLU A 86 7.22 11.60 -5.03
C GLU A 86 8.57 10.89 -5.12
N GLU A 87 9.64 11.66 -4.95
CA GLU A 87 10.97 11.09 -4.76
C GLU A 87 11.03 10.39 -3.40
N ILE A 88 11.53 9.16 -3.40
CA ILE A 88 11.58 8.32 -2.21
C ILE A 88 13.02 8.24 -1.69
N ASN A 89 13.24 8.74 -0.48
CA ASN A 89 14.48 8.47 0.24
C ASN A 89 14.40 7.14 1.01
N MET A 90 14.77 6.05 0.35
CA MET A 90 14.78 4.71 0.93
C MET A 90 15.73 4.54 2.14
N GLN A 91 16.59 5.51 2.44
CA GLN A 91 17.40 5.46 3.67
C GLN A 91 16.57 5.71 4.93
N ASP A 92 15.47 6.44 4.79
CA ASP A 92 14.56 6.80 5.88
C ASP A 92 13.48 5.72 6.09
N ALA A 93 13.32 4.81 5.13
CA ALA A 93 12.37 3.71 5.22
C ALA A 93 12.71 2.76 6.38
N PRO A 94 11.71 2.31 7.18
CA PRO A 94 11.95 1.38 8.26
C PRO A 94 12.48 0.05 7.72
N LYS A 95 13.39 -0.60 8.47
CA LYS A 95 13.93 -1.89 8.03
C LYS A 95 12.82 -2.93 8.02
N GLN A 96 12.93 -3.91 7.12
CA GLN A 96 12.01 -5.04 7.07
C GLN A 96 11.79 -5.69 8.45
N ALA A 97 12.81 -5.84 9.30
CA ALA A 97 12.65 -6.43 10.63
C ALA A 97 11.74 -5.60 11.56
N GLU A 98 11.73 -4.28 11.40
CA GLU A 98 11.03 -3.30 12.24
C GLU A 98 9.59 -3.06 11.80
N THR A 99 9.22 -3.39 10.56
CA THR A 99 7.86 -3.19 10.03
C THR A 99 6.83 -4.13 10.67
N GLU A 100 5.72 -3.63 11.19
CA GLU A 100 4.61 -4.42 11.77
C GLU A 100 3.44 -4.59 10.80
N ALA A 101 3.23 -3.62 9.90
CA ALA A 101 2.28 -3.72 8.81
C ALA A 101 2.77 -2.96 7.56
N ILE A 102 2.28 -3.39 6.41
CA ILE A 102 2.49 -2.79 5.10
C ILE A 102 1.14 -2.76 4.43
N ILE A 103 0.72 -1.59 3.97
CA ILE A 103 -0.46 -1.39 3.14
C ILE A 103 0.02 -0.79 1.83
N CYS A 104 -0.43 -1.33 0.71
CA CYS A 104 -0.09 -0.90 -0.63
C CYS A 104 -1.39 -0.78 -1.43
N SER A 105 -1.53 0.29 -2.20
CA SER A 105 -2.61 0.45 -3.17
C SER A 105 -2.04 0.57 -4.58
N ASP A 106 -2.80 0.09 -5.54
CA ASP A 106 -2.64 0.39 -6.96
C ASP A 106 -4.01 0.76 -7.56
N SER A 107 -4.08 1.01 -8.87
CA SER A 107 -5.33 1.28 -9.59
C SER A 107 -6.37 0.15 -9.52
N CYS A 108 -5.97 -1.04 -9.10
CA CYS A 108 -6.79 -2.24 -9.09
C CYS A 108 -7.21 -2.71 -7.69
N GLY A 109 -6.64 -2.18 -6.62
CA GLY A 109 -7.05 -2.46 -5.25
C GLY A 109 -5.93 -2.36 -4.23
N TYR A 110 -6.02 -3.19 -3.19
CA TYR A 110 -5.08 -3.15 -2.06
C TYR A 110 -4.37 -4.47 -1.84
N SER A 111 -3.09 -4.39 -1.55
CA SER A 111 -2.29 -5.49 -1.02
C SER A 111 -1.75 -5.12 0.35
N PHE A 112 -1.79 -6.05 1.31
CA PHE A 112 -1.29 -5.78 2.66
C PHE A 112 -0.60 -6.98 3.28
N TRP A 113 0.33 -6.71 4.20
CA TRP A 113 0.84 -7.68 5.16
C TRP A 113 0.78 -7.06 6.55
N THR A 114 0.42 -7.83 7.58
CA THR A 114 0.37 -7.33 8.95
C THR A 114 0.59 -8.45 9.96
N LYS A 115 1.20 -8.11 11.10
CA LYS A 115 1.22 -8.96 12.31
C LYS A 115 -0.11 -8.94 13.08
N GLY A 116 -0.89 -7.87 12.93
CA GLY A 116 -2.17 -7.68 13.60
C GLY A 116 -3.35 -7.78 12.63
N GLU A 117 -4.36 -6.96 12.88
CA GLU A 117 -5.52 -6.80 12.00
C GLU A 117 -5.44 -5.46 11.26
N ILE A 118 -6.12 -5.44 10.13
CA ILE A 118 -6.30 -4.30 9.23
C ILE A 118 -7.71 -3.77 9.50
N LYS A 119 -7.84 -2.45 9.63
CA LYS A 119 -9.12 -1.74 9.69
C LYS A 119 -9.55 -1.31 8.30
N ILE A 120 -10.85 -1.32 8.04
CA ILE A 120 -11.40 -0.89 6.75
C ILE A 120 -12.31 0.29 7.02
N PHE A 121 -11.96 1.42 6.43
CA PHE A 121 -12.74 2.65 6.51
C PHE A 121 -13.40 2.90 5.16
N VAL A 122 -14.68 3.22 5.15
CA VAL A 122 -15.46 3.48 3.94
C VAL A 122 -16.23 4.79 4.06
N SER A 123 -16.32 5.55 2.98
CA SER A 123 -17.30 6.64 2.84
C SER A 123 -18.49 6.17 2.01
N TYR A 124 -19.63 6.83 2.17
CA TYR A 124 -20.84 6.54 1.42
C TYR A 124 -21.28 7.74 0.58
N ASP A 125 -21.79 7.49 -0.62
CA ASP A 125 -22.43 8.48 -1.46
C ASP A 125 -23.84 8.84 -0.95
N GLU A 126 -24.51 9.77 -1.64
CA GLU A 126 -25.88 10.20 -1.30
C GLU A 126 -26.92 9.07 -1.36
N ASN A 127 -26.63 7.98 -2.06
CA ASN A 127 -27.50 6.81 -2.20
C ASN A 127 -27.19 5.71 -1.16
N GLY A 128 -26.18 5.90 -0.31
CA GLY A 128 -25.73 4.90 0.66
C GLY A 128 -24.84 3.81 0.05
N LEU A 129 -24.29 4.01 -1.14
CA LEU A 129 -23.30 3.14 -1.77
C LEU A 129 -21.90 3.54 -1.31
N ILE A 130 -20.98 2.58 -1.21
CA ILE A 130 -19.58 2.90 -0.91
C ILE A 130 -19.01 3.75 -2.04
N ASP A 131 -18.57 4.96 -1.69
CA ASP A 131 -17.98 5.94 -2.60
C ASP A 131 -16.45 5.81 -2.64
N SER A 132 -15.84 5.75 -1.45
CA SER A 132 -14.40 5.52 -1.28
C SER A 132 -14.14 4.59 -0.10
N TYR A 133 -12.92 4.07 -0.04
CA TYR A 133 -12.49 3.20 1.05
C TYR A 133 -10.98 3.25 1.17
N ARG A 134 -10.49 2.98 2.37
CA ARG A 134 -9.07 2.82 2.65
C ARG A 134 -8.83 1.75 3.70
N LEU A 135 -7.60 1.27 3.70
CA LEU A 135 -7.08 0.35 4.67
C LEU A 135 -6.29 1.13 5.73
N GLY A 136 -6.47 0.80 7.02
CA GLY A 136 -5.72 1.41 8.11
C GLY A 136 -5.20 0.40 9.14
N TYR A 137 -4.23 0.80 9.96
CA TYR A 137 -3.57 -0.10 10.90
C TYR A 137 -3.41 0.50 12.29
N GLY A 138 -3.48 -0.36 13.31
CA GLY A 138 -3.19 0.03 14.69
C GLY A 138 -4.17 1.07 15.23
N ASN A 139 -3.68 2.30 15.40
CA ASN A 139 -4.43 3.40 16.01
C ASN A 139 -5.16 4.28 15.00
N ASP A 140 -5.11 3.96 13.70
CA ASP A 140 -5.87 4.69 12.70
C ASP A 140 -7.36 4.73 13.08
N THR A 141 -7.96 5.90 12.94
CA THR A 141 -9.39 6.15 13.18
C THR A 141 -10.06 6.57 11.88
N PRO A 142 -11.37 6.36 11.71
CA PRO A 142 -12.09 6.93 10.58
C PRO A 142 -12.04 8.46 10.63
N GLU A 143 -11.95 9.08 9.46
CA GLU A 143 -12.24 10.50 9.28
C GLU A 143 -13.73 10.79 9.55
N GLU A 144 -14.10 12.07 9.68
CA GLU A 144 -15.49 12.47 10.00
C GLU A 144 -16.54 11.93 9.00
N TRP A 145 -16.15 11.70 7.75
CA TRP A 145 -17.00 11.18 6.67
C TRP A 145 -16.83 9.67 6.42
N GLU A 146 -16.01 8.99 7.23
CA GLU A 146 -15.77 7.56 7.11
C GLU A 146 -16.50 6.74 8.18
N THR A 147 -16.75 5.48 7.88
CA THR A 147 -17.24 4.46 8.82
C THR A 147 -16.29 3.27 8.83
N GLU A 148 -15.92 2.80 10.02
CA GLU A 148 -15.17 1.56 10.17
C GLU A 148 -16.09 0.33 10.03
N ILE A 149 -15.75 -0.57 9.11
CA ILE A 149 -16.52 -1.79 8.84
C ILE A 149 -15.70 -3.04 9.14
N TRP A 150 -16.40 -4.13 9.45
CA TRP A 150 -15.79 -5.41 9.81
C TRP A 150 -16.43 -6.54 8.99
N PHE A 151 -15.59 -7.46 8.51
CA PHE A 151 -16.10 -8.69 7.90
C PHE A 151 -16.53 -9.67 8.97
N PHE A 152 -17.83 -9.91 9.09
CA PHE A 152 -18.31 -11.06 9.84
C PHE A 152 -18.05 -12.32 9.03
N GLN A 153 -17.41 -13.31 9.64
CA GLN A 153 -17.40 -14.65 9.07
C GLN A 153 -18.82 -15.20 9.14
N VAL A 154 -19.49 -15.32 8.00
CA VAL A 154 -20.77 -16.04 7.93
C VAL A 154 -20.43 -17.52 8.08
N CYS A 155 -20.53 -18.03 9.31
CA CYS A 155 -20.50 -19.48 9.53
C CYS A 155 -21.74 -20.07 8.87
N GLY A 156 -21.57 -20.78 7.76
CA GLY A 156 -22.63 -21.58 7.16
C GLY A 156 -23.17 -22.57 8.19
N GLY A 157 -24.49 -22.54 8.39
CA GLY A 157 -25.24 -23.54 9.16
C GLY A 157 -25.36 -24.87 8.42
#